data_AF-A0AAE6ZMV3-F1
#
_entry.id   AF-A0AAE6ZMV3-F1
#
_cell.length_a   1.000
_cell.length_b   1.000
_cell.length_c   1.000
_cell.angle_alpha   90.00
_cell.angle_beta   90.00
_cell.angle_gamma   90.00
#
_symmetry.space_group_name_H-M   'P 1'
#
loop_
_entity.id
_entity.type
_entity.pdbx_description
1 polymer ?
#
loop_
_entity_poly.entity_id
_entity_poly.type
_entity_poly.pdbx_seq_one_letter_code
_entity_poly.pdbx_strand_id
1 'polypeptide(L)'
;MIPDTNSLTQGRQILEEHDLILIPVNDLLDEKFFIPAYQRGYRWTDTHVEQLLNDLWDFHQDSPSVLRGEEKPFYCLQPIAVKKKDINGISHWEVIDGQQRLTTILIMLYYFNQTAFKIPNPLFSLSYETREDSETFLKNIEDETLAAKNIDYYHIHLAYKKVCEWFDARQIISRSIRSDFYSVLVNTVKVIWYKVEQEGKQVGNSASIDVFTRLNIGKIPLTNAELIKALFLQKSNFDDSKVNLKQLQIASEWDIIEKQLQDDAFWFLYMIPKIS
;
A
#
# COMPACT_ATOMS: atom_id res chain seq x y z
N MET A 1 37.34 -14.06 6.98
CA MET A 1 37.00 -12.63 7.16
C MET A 1 35.62 -12.63 7.79
N ILE A 2 35.55 -12.29 9.07
CA ILE A 2 34.31 -12.37 9.87
C ILE A 2 33.38 -11.23 9.40
N PRO A 3 32.09 -11.47 9.11
CA PRO A 3 31.19 -10.39 8.68
C PRO A 3 31.02 -9.39 9.83
N ASP A 4 31.06 -8.09 9.50
CA ASP A 4 30.88 -7.01 10.46
C ASP A 4 29.52 -7.15 11.18
N THR A 5 29.57 -7.58 12.45
CA THR A 5 28.41 -7.76 13.32
C THR A 5 27.70 -6.43 13.65
N ASN A 6 28.29 -5.28 13.31
CA ASN A 6 27.72 -3.97 13.58
C ASN A 6 26.54 -3.60 12.67
N SER A 7 26.49 -4.03 11.41
CA SER A 7 25.37 -3.69 10.51
C SER A 7 24.08 -4.45 10.87
N LEU A 8 24.23 -5.72 11.26
CA LEU A 8 23.12 -6.56 11.72
C LEU A 8 22.52 -6.07 13.04
N THR A 9 23.35 -5.52 13.93
CA THR A 9 22.91 -5.02 15.23
C THR A 9 22.15 -3.70 15.09
N GLN A 10 22.57 -2.84 14.16
CA GLN A 10 21.91 -1.58 13.86
C GLN A 10 20.54 -1.79 13.17
N GLY A 11 20.45 -2.75 12.24
CA GLY A 11 19.17 -3.18 11.67
C GLY A 11 18.22 -3.80 12.71
N ARG A 12 18.75 -4.46 13.74
CA ARG A 12 17.95 -5.05 14.83
C ARG A 12 17.42 -4.01 15.81
N GLN A 13 18.17 -2.94 16.08
CA GLN A 13 17.77 -1.84 16.95
C GLN A 13 16.68 -0.95 16.32
N ILE A 14 16.69 -0.77 14.99
CA ILE A 14 15.67 0.01 14.27
C ILE A 14 14.30 -0.72 14.27
N LEU A 15 14.29 -2.05 14.45
CA LEU A 15 13.07 -2.87 14.48
C LEU A 15 12.32 -2.82 15.82
N GLU A 16 12.91 -2.25 16.88
CA GLU A 16 12.26 -2.14 18.19
C GLU A 16 11.38 -0.88 18.33
N GLU A 17 11.50 0.12 17.45
CA GLU A 17 10.76 1.40 17.56
C GLU A 17 9.52 1.53 16.67
N HIS A 18 9.29 0.62 15.71
CA HIS A 18 8.20 0.75 14.73
C HIS A 18 7.50 -0.59 14.42
N ASP A 19 6.17 -0.61 14.55
CA ASP A 19 5.36 -1.79 14.22
C ASP A 19 5.11 -1.85 12.70
N LEU A 20 5.62 -2.90 12.07
CA LEU A 20 5.48 -3.15 10.64
C LEU A 20 4.69 -4.44 10.43
N ILE A 21 3.39 -4.32 10.14
CA ILE A 21 2.48 -5.47 10.11
C ILE A 21 1.74 -5.55 8.77
N LEU A 22 1.32 -6.75 8.38
CA LEU A 22 0.45 -6.94 7.22
C LEU A 22 -1.00 -6.87 7.66
N ILE A 23 -1.75 -5.90 7.14
CA ILE A 23 -3.20 -5.80 7.42
C ILE A 23 -3.99 -5.98 6.12
N PRO A 24 -5.05 -6.80 6.12
CA PRO A 24 -5.96 -6.89 4.98
C PRO A 24 -6.69 -5.56 4.77
N VAL A 25 -7.08 -5.27 3.53
CA VAL A 25 -7.89 -4.08 3.22
C VAL A 25 -9.21 -4.07 4.01
N ASN A 26 -9.75 -5.25 4.34
CA ASN A 26 -10.91 -5.39 5.21
C ASN A 26 -10.72 -4.74 6.59
N ASP A 27 -9.51 -4.79 7.16
CA ASP A 27 -9.21 -4.21 8.48
C ASP A 27 -8.98 -2.70 8.39
N LEU A 28 -8.85 -2.16 7.18
CA LEU A 28 -8.87 -0.72 6.95
C LEU A 28 -10.29 -0.16 6.98
N LEU A 29 -11.32 -0.99 6.75
CA LEU A 29 -12.70 -0.52 6.72
C LEU A 29 -13.08 0.10 8.07
N ASP A 30 -13.93 1.12 8.06
CA ASP A 30 -14.32 1.92 9.23
C ASP A 30 -13.20 2.75 9.92
N GLU A 31 -11.95 2.62 9.50
CA GLU A 31 -10.86 3.47 9.99
C GLU A 31 -11.00 4.92 9.50
N LYS A 32 -10.43 5.84 10.28
CA LYS A 32 -10.45 7.27 9.98
C LYS A 32 -9.06 7.77 9.69
N PHE A 33 -8.83 8.20 8.46
CA PHE A 33 -7.55 8.71 8.01
C PHE A 33 -7.57 10.23 7.93
N PHE A 34 -6.44 10.83 8.29
CA PHE A 34 -6.20 12.27 8.19
C PHE A 34 -5.00 12.53 7.26
N ILE A 35 -5.23 13.32 6.23
CA ILE A 35 -4.23 13.70 5.23
C ILE A 35 -3.70 15.10 5.57
N PRO A 36 -2.43 15.22 5.99
CA PRO A 36 -1.85 16.48 6.41
C PRO A 36 -1.50 17.41 5.24
N ALA A 37 -1.36 18.70 5.53
CA ALA A 37 -1.18 19.78 4.54
C ALA A 37 0.06 19.63 3.65
N TYR A 38 1.13 18.99 4.15
CA TYR A 38 2.38 18.81 3.41
C TYR A 38 2.25 17.81 2.25
N GLN A 39 1.19 17.00 2.23
CA GLN A 39 0.94 16.08 1.14
C GLN A 39 0.22 16.77 -0.03
N ARG A 40 0.61 16.38 -1.24
CA ARG A 40 0.00 16.86 -2.48
C ARG A 40 -1.41 16.27 -2.65
N GLY A 41 -2.20 16.86 -3.56
CA GLY A 41 -3.48 16.28 -3.96
C GLY A 41 -3.31 14.94 -4.69
N TYR A 42 -4.41 14.27 -4.97
CA TYR A 42 -4.39 13.02 -5.74
C TYR A 42 -3.92 13.24 -7.18
N ARG A 43 -2.90 12.50 -7.63
CA ARG A 43 -2.20 12.70 -8.91
C ARG A 43 -1.88 11.39 -9.64
N TRP A 44 -2.35 10.24 -9.15
CA TRP A 44 -2.27 9.02 -9.95
C TRP A 44 -3.03 9.20 -11.26
N THR A 45 -2.36 8.81 -12.35
CA THR A 45 -2.92 8.84 -13.70
C THR A 45 -3.67 7.55 -14.00
N ASP A 46 -4.37 7.54 -15.14
CA ASP A 46 -4.98 6.33 -15.71
C ASP A 46 -4.04 5.12 -15.71
N THR A 47 -2.79 5.32 -16.08
CA THR A 47 -1.77 4.26 -16.19
C THR A 47 -1.51 3.62 -14.83
N HIS A 48 -1.39 4.42 -13.76
CA HIS A 48 -1.14 3.89 -12.41
C HIS A 48 -2.34 3.10 -11.90
N VAL A 49 -3.55 3.59 -12.15
CA VAL A 49 -4.80 2.93 -11.75
C VAL A 49 -4.98 1.61 -12.52
N GLU A 50 -4.75 1.64 -13.83
CA GLU A 50 -4.86 0.46 -14.70
C GLU A 50 -3.83 -0.61 -14.36
N GLN A 51 -2.58 -0.22 -14.05
CA GLN A 51 -1.56 -1.16 -13.56
C GLN A 51 -2.01 -1.85 -12.28
N LEU A 52 -2.46 -1.10 -11.28
CA LEU A 52 -2.96 -1.69 -10.03
C LEU A 52 -4.13 -2.66 -10.27
N LEU A 53 -5.08 -2.28 -11.12
CA LEU A 53 -6.22 -3.15 -11.45
C LEU A 53 -5.79 -4.43 -12.17
N ASN A 54 -4.85 -4.33 -13.11
CA ASN A 54 -4.29 -5.49 -13.81
C ASN A 54 -3.56 -6.41 -12.84
N ASP A 55 -2.71 -5.88 -11.96
CA ASP A 55 -1.97 -6.69 -10.99
C ASP A 55 -2.92 -7.47 -10.06
N LEU A 56 -3.98 -6.80 -9.58
CA LEU A 56 -5.00 -7.42 -8.73
C LEU A 56 -5.83 -8.48 -9.50
N TRP A 57 -6.11 -8.23 -10.77
CA TRP A 57 -6.81 -9.17 -11.64
C TRP A 57 -5.99 -10.40 -11.94
N ASP A 58 -4.74 -10.23 -12.32
CA ASP A 58 -3.82 -11.32 -12.62
C ASP A 58 -3.63 -12.18 -11.36
N PHE A 59 -3.47 -11.55 -10.18
CA PHE A 59 -3.43 -12.26 -8.91
C PHE A 59 -4.73 -13.05 -8.61
N HIS A 60 -5.90 -12.49 -8.92
CA HIS A 60 -7.18 -13.19 -8.77
C HIS A 60 -7.28 -14.42 -9.69
N GLN A 61 -6.81 -14.30 -10.93
CA GLN A 61 -6.85 -15.37 -11.93
C GLN A 61 -5.84 -16.48 -11.65
N ASP A 62 -4.65 -16.12 -11.20
CA ASP A 62 -3.51 -17.03 -11.01
C ASP A 62 -3.43 -17.60 -9.59
N SER A 63 -4.33 -17.19 -8.69
CA SER A 63 -4.33 -17.66 -7.30
C SER A 63 -4.44 -19.19 -7.23
N PRO A 64 -3.36 -19.90 -6.82
CA PRO A 64 -3.35 -21.35 -6.82
C PRO A 64 -4.40 -21.91 -5.85
N SER A 65 -5.00 -23.04 -6.23
CA SER A 65 -5.91 -23.77 -5.35
C SER A 65 -5.13 -24.21 -4.11
N VAL A 66 -5.54 -23.74 -2.94
CA VAL A 66 -4.85 -24.05 -1.69
C VAL A 66 -4.93 -25.55 -1.40
N LEU A 67 -3.77 -26.21 -1.29
CA LEU A 67 -3.68 -27.56 -0.76
C LEU A 67 -4.06 -27.55 0.73
N ARG A 68 -4.76 -28.59 1.18
CA ARG A 68 -5.32 -28.66 2.53
C ARG A 68 -4.21 -28.50 3.57
N GLY A 69 -4.22 -27.39 4.32
CA GLY A 69 -3.25 -27.09 5.38
C GLY A 69 -2.16 -26.05 5.05
N GLU A 70 -2.21 -25.41 3.87
CA GLU A 70 -1.35 -24.27 3.54
C GLU A 70 -2.09 -22.94 3.71
N GLU A 71 -1.32 -21.87 3.98
CA GLU A 71 -1.87 -20.50 4.04
C GLU A 71 -2.32 -20.06 2.65
N LYS A 72 -3.47 -19.37 2.58
CA LYS A 72 -3.95 -18.78 1.34
C LYS A 72 -2.94 -17.76 0.82
N PRO A 73 -2.62 -17.77 -0.49
CA PRO A 73 -1.80 -16.72 -1.08
C PRO A 73 -2.48 -15.36 -0.88
N PHE A 74 -1.69 -14.30 -0.76
CA PHE A 74 -2.17 -12.94 -0.61
C PHE A 74 -1.38 -11.98 -1.52
N TYR A 75 -2.02 -10.90 -1.95
CA TYR A 75 -1.37 -9.84 -2.72
C TYR A 75 -0.91 -8.74 -1.76
N CYS A 76 0.33 -8.29 -1.89
CA CYS A 76 0.91 -7.30 -0.98
C CYS A 76 1.05 -5.94 -1.66
N LEU A 77 0.33 -4.93 -1.15
CA LEU A 77 0.49 -3.54 -1.57
C LEU A 77 1.64 -2.87 -0.82
N GLN A 78 2.27 -1.90 -1.51
CA GLN A 78 3.34 -1.08 -0.95
C GLN A 78 2.95 -0.40 0.37
N PRO A 79 3.93 0.00 1.21
CA PRO A 79 3.66 0.51 2.53
C PRO A 79 2.69 1.69 2.61
N ILE A 80 1.87 1.68 3.66
CA ILE A 80 1.11 2.85 4.14
C ILE A 80 1.71 3.22 5.49
N ALA A 81 2.40 4.36 5.52
CA ALA A 81 3.05 4.88 6.72
C ALA A 81 2.08 5.79 7.47
N VAL A 82 1.83 5.50 8.75
CA VAL A 82 0.86 6.24 9.56
C VAL A 82 1.37 6.51 10.97
N LYS A 83 0.75 7.47 11.63
CA LYS A 83 0.82 7.64 13.09
C LYS A 83 -0.57 7.88 13.68
N LYS A 84 -0.74 7.63 14.96
CA LYS A 84 -1.97 8.05 15.65
C LYS A 84 -2.01 9.57 15.78
N LYS A 85 -3.21 10.12 15.61
CA LYS A 85 -3.51 11.53 15.83
C LYS A 85 -4.93 11.68 16.34
N ASP A 86 -5.10 12.37 17.47
CA ASP A 86 -6.44 12.67 17.97
C ASP A 86 -6.88 14.05 17.47
N ILE A 87 -8.05 14.11 16.85
CA ILE A 87 -8.69 15.32 16.34
C ILE A 87 -10.06 15.41 16.97
N ASN A 88 -10.32 16.45 17.77
CA ASN A 88 -11.59 16.67 18.46
C ASN A 88 -12.05 15.45 19.31
N GLY A 89 -11.10 14.75 19.95
CA GLY A 89 -11.39 13.56 20.77
C GLY A 89 -11.69 12.28 19.98
N ILE A 90 -11.55 12.33 18.65
CA ILE A 90 -11.69 11.17 17.77
C ILE A 90 -10.29 10.77 17.30
N SER A 91 -9.93 9.49 17.51
CA SER A 91 -8.66 8.96 17.04
C SER A 91 -8.69 8.76 15.53
N HIS A 92 -7.62 9.22 14.88
CA HIS A 92 -7.37 9.10 13.44
C HIS A 92 -5.97 8.52 13.22
N TRP A 93 -5.77 7.98 12.02
CA TRP A 93 -4.46 7.71 11.47
C TRP A 93 -4.03 8.88 10.59
N GLU A 94 -3.07 9.69 11.05
CA GLU A 94 -2.41 10.64 10.15
C GLU A 94 -1.55 9.85 9.16
N VAL A 95 -1.87 9.96 7.88
CA VAL A 95 -1.11 9.34 6.81
C VAL A 95 0.15 10.13 6.58
N ILE A 96 1.30 9.48 6.74
CA ILE A 96 2.62 10.06 6.49
C ILE A 96 3.04 9.78 5.04
N ASP A 97 2.83 8.55 4.55
CA ASP A 97 3.04 8.15 3.16
C ASP A 97 1.98 7.12 2.71
N GLY A 98 1.73 7.04 1.40
CA GLY A 98 0.77 6.09 0.81
C GLY A 98 -0.62 6.66 0.55
N GLN A 99 -0.80 7.97 0.65
CA GLN A 99 -2.05 8.68 0.36
C GLN A 99 -2.67 8.33 -1.00
N GLN A 100 -1.85 8.26 -2.06
CA GLN A 100 -2.33 7.98 -3.41
C GLN A 100 -2.93 6.57 -3.48
N ARG A 101 -2.21 5.57 -2.96
CA ARG A 101 -2.65 4.17 -2.85
C ARG A 101 -3.94 4.06 -2.04
N LEU A 102 -3.97 4.69 -0.86
CA LEU A 102 -5.14 4.68 0.02
C LEU A 102 -6.37 5.31 -0.65
N THR A 103 -6.18 6.43 -1.37
CA THR A 103 -7.27 7.08 -2.12
C THR A 103 -7.77 6.19 -3.25
N THR A 104 -6.89 5.51 -3.99
CA THR A 104 -7.30 4.59 -5.07
C THR A 104 -8.03 3.36 -4.54
N ILE A 105 -7.61 2.81 -3.38
CA ILE A 105 -8.37 1.75 -2.69
C ILE A 105 -9.78 2.23 -2.37
N LEU A 106 -9.93 3.45 -1.83
CA LEU A 106 -11.25 4.02 -1.54
C LEU A 106 -12.10 4.17 -2.80
N ILE A 107 -11.52 4.63 -3.91
CA ILE A 107 -12.21 4.76 -5.21
C ILE A 107 -12.71 3.40 -5.70
N MET A 108 -11.91 2.33 -5.59
CA MET A 108 -12.33 0.98 -5.97
C MET A 108 -13.46 0.46 -5.07
N LEU A 109 -13.34 0.65 -3.75
CA LEU A 109 -14.40 0.25 -2.81
C LEU A 109 -15.72 1.01 -3.08
N TYR A 110 -15.62 2.30 -3.39
CA TYR A 110 -16.77 3.11 -3.84
C TYR A 110 -17.40 2.51 -5.10
N TYR A 111 -16.61 2.20 -6.13
CA TYR A 111 -17.10 1.54 -7.34
C TYR A 111 -17.89 0.25 -7.05
N PHE A 112 -17.39 -0.60 -6.15
CA PHE A 112 -18.10 -1.83 -5.78
C PHE A 112 -19.40 -1.56 -5.02
N ASN A 113 -19.45 -0.55 -4.16
CA ASN A 113 -20.70 -0.13 -3.51
C ASN A 113 -21.76 0.32 -4.52
N GLN A 114 -21.34 0.96 -5.62
CA GLN A 114 -22.27 1.40 -6.67
C GLN A 114 -22.71 0.26 -7.60
N THR A 115 -21.89 -0.77 -7.81
CA THR A 115 -22.09 -1.74 -8.91
C THR A 115 -22.29 -3.20 -8.48
N ALA A 116 -21.70 -3.63 -7.36
CA ALA A 116 -21.69 -5.01 -6.91
C ALA A 116 -22.76 -5.29 -5.84
N PHE A 117 -23.06 -4.30 -4.99
CA PHE A 117 -23.92 -4.48 -3.83
C PHE A 117 -25.25 -3.74 -3.93
N LYS A 118 -26.29 -4.29 -3.30
CA LYS A 118 -27.57 -3.59 -3.11
C LYS A 118 -27.55 -2.66 -1.91
N ILE A 119 -26.74 -3.02 -0.91
CA ILE A 119 -26.54 -2.27 0.33
C ILE A 119 -25.05 -1.94 0.37
N PRO A 120 -24.66 -0.66 0.46
CA PRO A 120 -23.26 -0.28 0.53
C PRO A 120 -22.57 -0.91 1.75
N ASN A 121 -21.38 -1.46 1.54
CA ASN A 121 -20.49 -1.87 2.62
C ASN A 121 -19.83 -0.63 3.27
N PRO A 122 -19.39 -0.74 4.53
CA PRO A 122 -18.63 0.32 5.18
C PRO A 122 -17.37 0.65 4.38
N LEU A 123 -17.03 1.94 4.40
CA LEU A 123 -15.81 2.49 3.80
C LEU A 123 -15.03 3.21 4.90
N PHE A 124 -13.71 3.23 4.79
CA PHE A 124 -12.91 4.14 5.58
C PHE A 124 -13.05 5.58 5.11
N SER A 125 -12.73 6.54 5.98
CA SER A 125 -12.80 7.97 5.64
C SER A 125 -11.42 8.58 5.43
N LEU A 126 -11.34 9.53 4.49
CA LEU A 126 -10.17 10.38 4.25
C LEU A 126 -10.56 11.84 4.49
N SER A 127 -10.09 12.40 5.60
CA SER A 127 -10.20 13.82 5.92
C SER A 127 -8.90 14.54 5.54
N TYR A 128 -8.97 15.83 5.21
CA TYR A 128 -7.83 16.59 4.68
C TYR A 128 -7.65 17.92 5.41
N GLU A 129 -6.40 18.27 5.73
CA GLU A 129 -6.09 19.51 6.46
C GLU A 129 -6.39 20.79 5.67
N THR A 130 -6.07 20.81 4.37
CA THR A 130 -6.20 22.03 3.53
C THR A 130 -7.20 21.86 2.39
N ARG A 131 -7.87 20.72 2.32
CA ARG A 131 -8.75 20.33 1.20
C ARG A 131 -10.03 19.69 1.72
N GLU A 132 -10.64 20.30 2.73
CA GLU A 132 -11.76 19.75 3.50
C GLU A 132 -12.89 19.21 2.60
N ASP A 133 -13.20 19.93 1.52
CA ASP A 133 -14.22 19.55 0.54
C ASP A 133 -13.90 18.27 -0.25
N SER A 134 -12.65 17.78 -0.24
CA SER A 134 -12.26 16.53 -0.89
C SER A 134 -12.92 15.32 -0.26
N GLU A 135 -13.14 15.32 1.06
CA GLU A 135 -13.87 14.24 1.73
C GLU A 135 -15.31 14.16 1.20
N THR A 136 -15.95 15.33 1.02
CA THR A 136 -17.30 15.42 0.48
C THR A 136 -17.34 15.00 -0.98
N PHE A 137 -16.33 15.37 -1.78
CA PHE A 137 -16.22 14.93 -3.17
C PHE A 137 -16.03 13.41 -3.29
N LEU A 138 -15.24 12.80 -2.40
CA LEU A 138 -15.03 11.34 -2.37
C LEU A 138 -16.32 10.54 -2.10
N LYS A 139 -17.37 11.17 -1.57
CA LYS A 139 -18.69 10.55 -1.41
C LYS A 139 -19.57 10.67 -2.67
N ASN A 140 -19.19 11.55 -3.61
CA ASN A 140 -19.93 11.87 -4.83
C ASN A 140 -18.99 11.93 -6.06
N ILE A 141 -18.09 10.94 -6.20
CA ILE A 141 -16.99 10.96 -7.18
C ILE A 141 -17.51 10.99 -8.64
N GLU A 142 -18.74 10.56 -8.86
CA GLU A 142 -19.41 10.51 -10.16
C GLU A 142 -19.70 11.90 -10.76
N ASP A 143 -19.74 12.98 -9.95
CA ASP A 143 -20.13 14.32 -10.41
C ASP A 143 -19.03 15.00 -11.24
N GLU A 144 -19.14 14.90 -12.57
CA GLU A 144 -18.24 15.52 -13.55
C GLU A 144 -18.23 17.06 -13.46
N THR A 145 -19.36 17.68 -13.10
CA THR A 145 -19.47 19.14 -13.01
C THR A 145 -18.71 19.69 -11.80
N LEU A 146 -18.72 18.94 -10.69
CA LEU A 146 -17.93 19.26 -9.51
C LEU A 146 -16.46 18.92 -9.75
N ALA A 147 -16.17 17.81 -10.44
CA ALA A 147 -14.81 17.42 -10.82
C ALA A 147 -14.08 18.50 -11.62
N ALA A 148 -14.76 19.18 -12.53
CA ALA A 148 -14.17 20.25 -13.35
C ALA A 148 -13.79 21.51 -12.55
N LYS A 149 -14.26 21.68 -11.32
CA LYS A 149 -14.02 22.89 -10.50
C LYS A 149 -12.72 22.85 -9.70
N ASN A 150 -12.12 21.68 -9.50
CA ASN A 150 -10.93 21.52 -8.70
C ASN A 150 -10.00 20.47 -9.31
N ILE A 151 -8.71 20.77 -9.40
CA ILE A 151 -7.72 19.87 -10.00
C ILE A 151 -7.61 18.52 -9.28
N ASP A 152 -7.77 18.51 -7.95
CA ASP A 152 -7.75 17.27 -7.16
C ASP A 152 -9.00 16.43 -7.47
N TYR A 153 -10.17 17.05 -7.60
CA TYR A 153 -11.42 16.36 -7.94
C TYR A 153 -11.37 15.80 -9.36
N TYR A 154 -10.81 16.57 -10.29
CA TYR A 154 -10.57 16.11 -11.65
C TYR A 154 -9.76 14.82 -11.69
N HIS A 155 -8.63 14.75 -10.98
CA HIS A 155 -7.81 13.54 -10.94
C HIS A 155 -8.51 12.37 -10.23
N ILE A 156 -9.24 12.62 -9.14
CA ILE A 156 -10.03 11.59 -8.44
C ILE A 156 -11.12 11.03 -9.37
N HIS A 157 -11.85 11.90 -10.06
CA HIS A 157 -12.89 11.52 -11.01
C HIS A 157 -12.33 10.72 -12.19
N LEU A 158 -11.18 11.14 -12.74
CA LEU A 158 -10.49 10.39 -13.80
C LEU A 158 -10.10 8.98 -13.36
N ALA A 159 -9.60 8.83 -12.14
CA ALA A 159 -9.28 7.51 -11.61
C ALA A 159 -10.53 6.64 -11.45
N TYR A 160 -11.63 7.21 -10.95
CA TYR A 160 -12.92 6.49 -10.89
C TYR A 160 -13.42 6.09 -12.27
N LYS A 161 -13.38 7.00 -13.24
CA LYS A 161 -13.76 6.71 -14.63
C LYS A 161 -12.92 5.58 -15.21
N LYS A 162 -11.61 5.57 -14.97
CA LYS A 162 -10.72 4.49 -15.39
C LYS A 162 -11.08 3.16 -14.73
N VAL A 163 -11.43 3.14 -13.44
CA VAL A 163 -11.93 1.93 -12.77
C VAL A 163 -13.19 1.41 -13.47
N CYS A 164 -14.17 2.29 -13.75
CA CYS A 164 -15.38 1.92 -14.48
C CYS A 164 -15.08 1.33 -15.86
N GLU A 165 -14.30 2.06 -16.68
CA GLU A 165 -13.89 1.63 -18.02
C GLU A 165 -13.18 0.27 -17.99
N TRP A 166 -12.30 0.05 -17.00
CA TRP A 166 -11.52 -1.18 -16.89
C TRP A 166 -12.41 -2.40 -16.63
N PHE A 167 -13.41 -2.27 -15.75
CA PHE A 167 -14.37 -3.34 -15.45
C PHE A 167 -15.35 -3.57 -16.62
N ASP A 168 -15.79 -2.50 -17.28
CA ASP A 168 -16.70 -2.59 -18.43
C ASP A 168 -16.02 -3.24 -19.65
N ALA A 169 -14.76 -2.89 -19.93
CA ALA A 169 -14.00 -3.41 -21.08
C ALA A 169 -13.76 -4.92 -21.02
N ARG A 170 -13.62 -5.49 -19.82
CA ARG A 170 -13.36 -6.93 -19.61
C ARG A 170 -14.63 -7.79 -19.61
N GLN A 171 -15.77 -7.22 -20.01
CA GLN A 171 -17.08 -7.86 -19.90
C GLN A 171 -17.33 -8.44 -18.49
N ILE A 172 -16.78 -7.81 -17.46
CA ILE A 172 -17.10 -8.08 -16.05
C ILE A 172 -18.48 -7.45 -15.78
N ILE A 173 -19.47 -7.95 -16.50
CA ILE A 173 -20.86 -7.50 -16.50
C ILE A 173 -21.60 -8.22 -15.36
N SER A 174 -21.16 -9.43 -15.04
CA SER A 174 -21.71 -10.24 -13.97
C SER A 174 -21.45 -9.59 -12.61
N ARG A 175 -22.54 -9.30 -11.89
CA ARG A 175 -22.48 -8.90 -10.47
C ARG A 175 -21.70 -9.90 -9.61
N SER A 176 -21.72 -11.19 -9.97
CA SER A 176 -20.95 -12.23 -9.26
C SER A 176 -19.45 -11.98 -9.37
N ILE A 177 -18.94 -11.74 -10.58
CA ILE A 177 -17.51 -11.55 -10.79
C ILE A 177 -17.02 -10.27 -10.08
N ARG A 178 -17.83 -9.21 -10.06
CA ARG A 178 -17.51 -7.99 -9.28
C ARG A 178 -17.48 -8.27 -7.78
N SER A 179 -18.40 -9.10 -7.27
CA SER A 179 -18.41 -9.51 -5.88
C SER A 179 -17.20 -10.40 -5.52
N ASP A 180 -16.78 -11.27 -6.44
CA ASP A 180 -15.60 -12.12 -6.27
C ASP A 180 -14.33 -11.27 -6.24
N PHE A 181 -14.20 -10.32 -7.16
CA PHE A 181 -13.08 -9.37 -7.16
C PHE A 181 -13.08 -8.50 -5.90
N TYR A 182 -14.24 -8.00 -5.46
CA TYR A 182 -14.33 -7.29 -4.18
C TYR A 182 -13.84 -8.15 -3.02
N SER A 183 -14.22 -9.43 -2.97
CA SER A 183 -13.76 -10.37 -1.95
C SER A 183 -12.24 -10.51 -1.95
N VAL A 184 -11.62 -10.57 -3.14
CA VAL A 184 -10.15 -10.56 -3.26
C VAL A 184 -9.56 -9.25 -2.74
N LEU A 185 -10.12 -8.11 -3.16
CA LEU A 185 -9.67 -6.79 -2.72
C LEU A 185 -9.68 -6.67 -1.20
N VAL A 186 -10.75 -7.08 -0.52
CA VAL A 186 -10.86 -6.87 0.93
C VAL A 186 -10.15 -7.95 1.75
N ASN A 187 -10.24 -9.22 1.35
CA ASN A 187 -9.77 -10.34 2.17
C ASN A 187 -8.37 -10.83 1.81
N THR A 188 -7.94 -10.62 0.56
CA THR A 188 -6.72 -11.22 0.04
C THR A 188 -5.64 -10.18 -0.26
N VAL A 189 -6.01 -8.93 -0.53
CA VAL A 189 -5.04 -7.84 -0.61
C VAL A 189 -4.70 -7.37 0.80
N LYS A 190 -3.40 -7.36 1.10
CA LYS A 190 -2.83 -6.84 2.34
C LYS A 190 -1.95 -5.64 2.06
N VAL A 191 -1.96 -4.67 2.96
CA VAL A 191 -1.08 -3.51 2.95
C VAL A 191 0.02 -3.73 3.98
N ILE A 192 1.24 -3.33 3.64
CA ILE A 192 2.32 -3.19 4.62
C ILE A 192 2.03 -1.96 5.48
N TRP A 193 1.48 -2.17 6.66
CA TRP A 193 1.15 -1.11 7.59
C TRP A 193 2.38 -0.75 8.41
N TYR A 194 2.88 0.47 8.21
CA TYR A 194 4.04 0.99 8.90
C TYR A 194 3.59 2.03 9.92
N LYS A 195 3.50 1.61 11.18
CA LYS A 195 3.11 2.48 12.28
C LYS A 195 4.36 3.15 12.85
N VAL A 196 4.42 4.46 12.66
CA VAL A 196 5.48 5.30 13.22
C VAL A 196 5.11 5.62 14.66
N GLU A 197 5.67 4.86 15.60
CA GLU A 197 5.61 5.16 17.02
C GLU A 197 6.80 6.04 17.45
N GLN A 198 6.58 6.90 18.44
CA GLN A 198 7.63 7.42 19.30
C GLN A 198 7.15 7.27 20.74
N GLU A 199 8.02 6.71 21.60
CA GLU A 199 7.71 6.41 22.99
C GLU A 199 7.04 7.60 23.69
N GLY A 200 5.76 7.44 24.03
CA GLY A 200 5.04 8.31 24.96
C GLY A 200 4.76 9.75 24.53
N LYS A 201 4.98 10.13 23.26
CA LYS A 201 4.68 11.49 22.76
C LYS A 201 4.03 11.47 21.38
N GLN A 202 3.03 12.33 21.20
CA GLN A 202 2.47 12.64 19.88
C GLN A 202 3.60 13.08 18.96
N VAL A 203 3.81 12.35 17.86
CA VAL A 203 4.83 12.70 16.86
C VAL A 203 4.46 14.07 16.30
N GLY A 204 5.30 15.07 16.58
CA GLY A 204 5.12 16.43 16.09
C GLY A 204 5.08 16.47 14.56
N ASN A 205 4.45 17.49 13.99
CA ASN A 205 4.34 17.63 12.54
C ASN A 205 5.72 17.63 11.84
N SER A 206 6.76 18.18 12.49
CA SER A 206 8.13 18.15 11.97
C SER A 206 8.68 16.73 11.79
N ALA A 207 8.49 15.86 12.78
CA ALA A 207 8.95 14.47 12.71
C ALA A 207 8.21 13.67 11.63
N SER A 208 6.93 13.95 11.38
CA SER A 208 6.20 13.34 10.25
C SER A 208 6.70 13.81 8.90
N ILE A 209 7.01 15.10 8.76
CA ILE A 209 7.64 15.64 7.55
C ILE A 209 9.01 15.01 7.34
N ASP A 210 9.78 14.79 8.40
CA ASP A 210 11.08 14.13 8.31
C ASP A 210 10.95 12.68 7.88
N VAL A 211 10.01 11.91 8.46
CA VAL A 211 9.73 10.52 8.03
C VAL A 211 9.27 10.50 6.56
N PHE A 212 8.32 11.36 6.18
CA PHE A 212 7.86 11.49 4.81
C PHE A 212 9.00 11.82 3.85
N THR A 213 9.85 12.78 4.22
CA THR A 213 11.01 13.20 3.44
C THR A 213 12.01 12.05 3.31
N ARG A 214 12.28 11.29 4.38
CA ARG A 214 13.15 10.11 4.36
C ARG A 214 12.61 8.97 3.50
N LEU A 215 11.29 8.75 3.50
CA LEU A 215 10.65 7.74 2.63
C LEU A 215 10.75 8.14 1.14
N ASN A 216 10.75 9.44 0.84
CA ASN A 216 10.78 9.96 -0.54
C ASN A 216 12.18 10.34 -1.05
N ILE A 217 13.16 10.56 -0.17
CA ILE A 217 14.56 10.86 -0.49
C ILE A 217 15.38 9.60 -0.25
N GLY A 218 15.93 9.01 -1.30
CA GLY A 218 16.78 7.80 -1.25
C GLY A 218 18.13 7.95 -0.52
N LYS A 219 18.16 8.54 0.68
CA LYS A 219 19.31 8.56 1.60
C LYS A 219 18.84 7.99 2.96
N ILE A 220 19.41 6.81 3.27
CA ILE A 220 19.02 5.66 4.12
C ILE A 220 18.90 5.93 5.65
N PRO A 221 18.18 5.10 6.47
CA PRO A 221 17.76 3.70 6.19
C PRO A 221 16.27 3.36 6.29
N LEU A 222 15.94 2.26 5.63
CA LEU A 222 14.65 1.62 5.37
C LEU A 222 13.97 2.09 4.06
N THR A 223 14.69 1.93 2.95
CA THR A 223 14.11 1.84 1.61
C THR A 223 12.93 0.87 1.60
N ASN A 224 11.97 1.02 0.67
CA ASN A 224 10.87 0.06 0.54
C ASN A 224 11.35 -1.40 0.52
N ALA A 225 12.53 -1.66 -0.07
CA ALA A 225 13.16 -2.97 -0.07
C ALA A 225 13.59 -3.42 1.34
N GLU A 226 14.14 -2.53 2.15
CA GLU A 226 14.48 -2.80 3.54
C GLU A 226 13.24 -2.93 4.46
N LEU A 227 12.15 -2.18 4.21
CA LEU A 227 10.86 -2.38 4.89
C LEU A 227 10.26 -3.75 4.56
N ILE A 228 10.33 -4.15 3.30
CA ILE A 228 9.93 -5.49 2.85
C ILE A 228 10.83 -6.56 3.49
N LYS A 229 12.15 -6.34 3.52
CA LYS A 229 13.12 -7.24 4.17
C LYS A 229 12.81 -7.38 5.67
N ALA A 230 12.54 -6.26 6.35
CA ALA A 230 12.14 -6.22 7.75
C ALA A 230 10.85 -7.02 8.00
N LEU A 231 9.83 -6.82 7.15
CA LEU A 231 8.56 -7.55 7.22
C LEU A 231 8.77 -9.07 7.14
N PHE A 232 9.58 -9.54 6.18
CA PHE A 232 9.86 -10.96 5.99
C PHE A 232 10.72 -11.57 7.10
N LEU A 233 11.53 -10.76 7.79
CA LEU A 233 12.37 -11.20 8.90
C LEU A 233 11.66 -11.16 10.27
N GLN A 234 10.50 -10.49 10.37
CA GLN A 234 9.76 -10.40 11.62
C GLN A 234 9.03 -11.71 11.94
N LYS A 235 9.33 -12.28 13.11
CA LYS A 235 8.81 -13.59 13.56
C LYS A 235 7.30 -13.63 13.77
N SER A 236 6.68 -12.49 14.08
CA SER A 236 5.23 -12.38 14.37
C SER A 236 4.35 -12.53 13.13
N ASN A 237 4.90 -12.49 11.92
CA ASN A 237 4.14 -12.58 10.68
C ASN A 237 3.95 -14.03 10.17
N PHE A 238 4.54 -15.04 10.83
CA PHE A 238 4.47 -16.45 10.44
C PHE A 238 4.19 -17.37 11.64
N ASP A 239 3.43 -18.44 11.43
CA ASP A 239 3.05 -19.40 12.49
C ASP A 239 4.25 -20.20 13.04
N ASP A 240 4.33 -20.34 14.37
CA ASP A 240 5.52 -20.67 15.18
C ASP A 240 6.26 -21.97 14.79
N SER A 241 5.59 -22.90 14.12
CA SER A 241 6.10 -24.24 13.83
C SER A 241 6.97 -24.35 12.56
N LYS A 242 6.91 -23.40 11.63
CA LYS A 242 7.67 -23.41 10.34
C LYS A 242 8.64 -22.24 10.17
N VAL A 243 8.71 -21.37 11.18
CA VAL A 243 9.33 -20.02 11.14
C VAL A 243 10.79 -20.02 10.69
N ASN A 244 11.58 -21.02 11.10
CA ASN A 244 13.04 -20.90 10.98
C ASN A 244 13.59 -21.20 9.57
N LEU A 245 13.11 -22.26 8.92
CA LEU A 245 13.65 -22.69 7.62
C LEU A 245 13.24 -21.77 6.47
N LYS A 246 11.99 -21.30 6.47
CA LYS A 246 11.48 -20.42 5.41
C LYS A 246 12.08 -19.01 5.51
N GLN A 247 12.29 -18.50 6.72
CA GLN A 247 13.00 -17.24 6.94
C GLN A 247 14.47 -17.33 6.52
N LEU A 248 15.16 -18.44 6.84
CA LEU A 248 16.53 -18.66 6.39
C LEU A 248 16.63 -18.74 4.86
N GLN A 249 15.67 -19.39 4.21
CA GLN A 249 15.61 -19.45 2.76
C GLN A 249 15.39 -18.07 2.14
N ILE A 250 14.39 -17.32 2.63
CA ILE A 250 14.10 -15.96 2.14
C ILE A 250 15.32 -15.05 2.35
N ALA A 251 15.95 -15.08 3.53
CA ALA A 251 17.16 -14.31 3.81
C ALA A 251 18.32 -14.67 2.87
N SER A 252 18.48 -15.96 2.55
CA SER A 252 19.49 -16.44 1.61
C SER A 252 19.20 -16.01 0.17
N GLU A 253 17.96 -16.07 -0.29
CA GLU A 253 17.55 -15.62 -1.62
C GLU A 253 17.77 -14.10 -1.78
N TRP A 254 17.41 -13.33 -0.76
CA TRP A 254 17.68 -11.89 -0.72
C TRP A 254 19.17 -11.56 -0.77
N ASP A 255 20.02 -12.29 -0.03
CA ASP A 255 21.49 -12.11 -0.08
C ASP A 255 22.06 -12.40 -1.48
N ILE A 256 21.50 -13.39 -2.19
CA ILE A 256 21.87 -13.69 -3.58
C ILE A 256 21.46 -12.54 -4.51
N ILE A 257 20.23 -12.06 -4.40
CA ILE A 257 19.72 -10.94 -5.22
C ILE A 257 20.55 -9.67 -4.98
N GLU A 258 20.85 -9.35 -3.72
CA GLU A 258 21.62 -8.17 -3.34
C GLU A 258 23.05 -8.22 -3.91
N LYS A 259 23.71 -9.39 -3.83
CA LYS A 259 25.02 -9.61 -4.45
C LYS A 259 25.00 -9.50 -5.97
N GLN A 260 23.97 -10.04 -6.62
CA GLN A 260 23.83 -9.94 -8.08
C GLN A 260 23.59 -8.50 -8.55
N LEU A 261 22.76 -7.75 -7.83
CA LEU A 261 22.47 -6.35 -8.16
C LEU A 261 23.65 -5.40 -7.86
N GLN A 262 24.59 -5.80 -7.01
CA GLN A 262 25.84 -5.07 -6.76
C GLN A 262 26.99 -5.46 -7.72
N ASP A 263 26.79 -6.48 -8.57
CA ASP A 263 27.78 -6.88 -9.55
C ASP A 263 27.72 -5.97 -10.78
N ASP A 264 28.72 -5.10 -10.94
CA ASP A 264 28.84 -4.22 -12.10
C ASP A 264 28.82 -5.00 -13.43
N ALA A 265 29.34 -6.24 -13.45
CA ALA A 265 29.35 -7.08 -14.65
C ALA A 265 27.95 -7.53 -15.07
N PHE A 266 27.03 -7.71 -14.12
CA PHE A 266 25.63 -8.00 -14.40
C PHE A 266 24.96 -6.84 -15.16
N TRP A 267 25.24 -5.60 -14.76
CA TRP A 267 24.71 -4.41 -15.42
C TRP A 267 25.33 -4.14 -16.79
N PHE A 268 26.61 -4.48 -17.00
CA PHE A 268 27.25 -4.39 -18.31
C PHE A 268 26.50 -5.18 -19.39
N LEU A 269 25.89 -6.32 -19.06
CA LEU A 269 25.10 -7.12 -19.99
C LEU A 269 23.88 -6.37 -20.53
N TYR A 270 23.27 -5.49 -19.72
CA TYR A 270 22.08 -4.71 -20.07
C TYR A 270 22.40 -3.33 -20.65
N MET A 271 23.63 -2.85 -20.48
CA MET A 271 24.09 -1.53 -20.92
C MET A 271 24.84 -1.55 -22.26
N ILE A 272 25.07 -2.72 -22.88
CA ILE A 272 25.65 -2.79 -24.22
C ILE A 272 24.65 -2.19 -25.22
N PRO A 273 24.99 -1.09 -25.92
CA PRO A 273 24.16 -0.59 -27.01
C PRO A 273 24.09 -1.69 -28.06
N LYS A 274 22.90 -1.96 -28.61
CA LYS A 274 22.79 -2.76 -29.83
C LYS A 274 23.68 -2.12 -30.88
N ILE A 275 24.85 -2.70 -31.13
CA ILE A 275 25.69 -2.33 -32.26
C ILE A 275 24.88 -2.73 -33.50
N SER A 276 24.58 -1.71 -34.30
CA SER A 276 23.85 -1.76 -35.57
C SER A 276 24.37 -2.83 -36.52
#